data_AF-A0A7H4PRG3-F1
#
_entry.id   AF-A0A7H4PRG3-F1
#
_cell.length_a   1.000
_cell.length_b   1.000
_cell.length_c   1.000
_cell.angle_alpha   90.00
_cell.angle_beta   90.00
_cell.angle_gamma   90.00
#
_symmetry.space_group_name_H-M   'P 1'
#
loop_
_entity.id
_entity.type
_entity.pdbx_description
1 polymer ?
#
loop_
_entity_poly.entity_id
_entity_poly.type
_entity_poly.pdbx_seq_one_letter_code
_entity_poly.pdbx_strand_id
1 'polypeptide(L)' 'MLRVQGSRQYIRKAIYTTNAIESLNSVIRQAIKKRKIFPTDDSVRKVIYLAIGFVE' A
#
# COMPACT_ATOMS: atom_id res chain seq x y z
N MET A 1 15.84 34.32 -8.85
CA MET A 1 14.77 33.64 -9.61
C MET A 1 14.85 32.14 -9.31
N LEU A 2 14.05 31.65 -8.36
CA LEU A 2 14.09 30.26 -7.90
C LEU A 2 13.36 29.37 -8.90
N ARG A 3 14.06 28.35 -9.43
CA ARG A 3 13.57 27.48 -10.50
C ARG A 3 12.66 26.40 -9.91
N VAL A 4 11.35 26.54 -10.11
CA VAL A 4 10.31 25.56 -9.78
C VAL A 4 10.41 24.35 -10.73
N GLN A 5 11.48 23.55 -10.61
CA GLN A 5 11.70 22.35 -11.43
C GLN A 5 11.89 21.05 -10.60
N GLY A 6 11.83 21.14 -9.27
CA GLY A 6 11.97 19.97 -8.40
C GLY A 6 10.78 19.01 -8.44
N SER A 7 9.55 19.52 -8.43
CA SER A 7 8.33 18.72 -8.19
C SER A 7 8.00 17.70 -9.29
N ARG A 8 8.18 18.04 -10.58
CA ARG A 8 7.88 17.12 -11.70
C ARG A 8 8.75 15.87 -11.72
N GLN A 9 10.01 15.98 -11.32
CA GLN A 9 10.91 14.83 -11.28
C GLN A 9 10.54 13.85 -10.18
N TYR A 10 10.14 14.35 -9.00
CA TYR A 10 9.63 13.49 -7.92
C TYR A 10 8.32 12.82 -8.30
N ILE A 11 7.40 13.54 -8.96
CA ILE A 11 6.14 12.95 -9.44
C ILE A 11 6.42 11.84 -10.47
N ARG A 12 7.27 12.10 -11.46
CA ARG A 12 7.68 11.08 -12.43
C ARG A 12 8.35 9.90 -11.76
N LYS A 13 9.30 10.14 -10.85
CA LYS A 13 9.99 9.08 -10.13
C LYS A 13 9.01 8.25 -9.30
N ALA A 14 8.08 8.87 -8.59
CA ALA A 14 7.04 8.18 -7.84
C ALA A 14 6.10 7.34 -8.73
N ILE A 15 5.75 7.83 -9.92
CA ILE A 15 4.93 7.11 -10.90
C ILE A 15 5.69 5.93 -11.51
N TYR A 16 6.97 6.13 -11.88
CA TYR A 16 7.80 5.10 -12.51
C TYR A 16 8.42 4.12 -11.52
N THR A 17 8.51 4.44 -10.23
CA THR A 17 8.81 3.46 -9.18
C THR A 17 7.52 2.71 -8.84
N THR A 18 7.24 1.67 -9.62
CA THR A 18 6.05 0.80 -9.50
C THR A 18 6.00 0.02 -8.18
N ASN A 19 7.04 0.14 -7.35
CA ASN A 19 7.24 -0.59 -6.11
C ASN A 19 6.17 -0.31 -5.04
N ALA A 20 5.37 0.75 -5.16
CA ALA A 20 4.30 1.02 -4.21
C ALA A 20 3.25 -0.10 -4.19
N ILE A 21 2.85 -0.60 -5.36
CA ILE A 21 1.87 -1.68 -5.48
C ILE A 21 2.47 -3.01 -4.99
N GLU A 22 3.74 -3.28 -5.32
CA GLU A 22 4.43 -4.48 -4.86
C GLU A 22 4.63 -4.49 -3.35
N SER A 23 5.01 -3.34 -2.78
CA SER A 23 5.14 -3.13 -1.34
C SER A 23 3.81 -3.36 -0.63
N LEU A 24 2.72 -2.78 -1.14
CA LEU A 24 1.37 -3.01 -0.61
C LEU A 24 0.97 -4.49 -0.68
N ASN A 25 1.21 -5.16 -1.82
CA ASN A 25 0.92 -6.58 -1.98
C ASN A 25 1.72 -7.45 -1.00
N SER A 26 2.97 -7.07 -0.69
CA SER A 26 3.79 -7.75 0.32
C SER A 26 3.17 -7.66 1.72
N VAL A 27 2.73 -6.45 2.12
CA VAL A 27 2.05 -6.21 3.40
C VAL A 27 0.75 -7.03 3.50
N ILE A 28 -0.09 -7.00 2.46
CA ILE A 28 -1.35 -7.77 2.42
C ILE A 28 -1.07 -9.27 2.54
N ARG A 29 -0.11 -9.80 1.77
CA ARG A 29 0.28 -11.22 1.85
C ARG A 29 0.76 -11.60 3.25
N GLN A 30 1.56 -10.74 3.89
CA GLN A 30 2.04 -10.98 5.24
C GLN A 30 0.90 -11.00 6.27
N ALA A 31 -0.08 -10.10 6.13
CA ALA A 31 -1.25 -10.03 7.01
C ALA A 31 -2.13 -11.29 6.92
N ILE A 32 -2.37 -11.79 5.70
CA ILE A 32 -3.22 -12.98 5.49
C ILE A 32 -2.46 -14.31 5.65
N LYS A 33 -1.11 -14.31 5.65
CA LYS A 33 -0.29 -15.54 5.72
C LYS A 33 -0.64 -16.44 6.91
N LYS A 34 -0.99 -15.84 8.05
CA LYS A 34 -1.33 -16.55 9.30
C LYS A 34 -2.75 -17.12 9.31
N ARG A 35 -3.67 -16.61 8.48
CA ARG A 35 -5.07 -17.06 8.39
C ARG A 35 -5.47 -17.23 6.93
N LYS A 36 -5.51 -18.49 6.47
CA LYS A 36 -5.88 -18.82 5.08
C LYS A 36 -7.38 -18.89 4.82
N ILE A 37 -8.18 -19.07 5.88
CA ILE A 37 -9.64 -19.20 5.79
C ILE A 37 -10.25 -18.08 6.63
N PHE A 38 -11.20 -17.38 6.02
CA PHE A 38 -11.99 -16.34 6.67
C PHE A 38 -13.46 -16.71 6.62
N PRO A 39 -14.24 -16.41 7.68
CA PRO A 39 -15.65 -16.79 7.74
C PRO A 39 -16.53 -15.94 6.82
N THR A 40 -16.13 -14.70 6.53
CA THR A 40 -16.83 -13.78 5.62
C THR A 40 -15.84 -12.85 4.92
N ASP A 41 -16.23 -12.30 3.78
CA ASP A 41 -15.44 -11.29 3.07
C ASP A 41 -15.17 -10.04 3.92
N ASP A 42 -16.13 -9.63 4.76
CA ASP A 42 -15.95 -8.49 5.66
C ASP A 42 -14.87 -8.73 6.72
N SER A 43 -14.69 -9.99 7.12
CA SER A 43 -13.62 -10.38 8.04
C SER A 43 -12.24 -10.20 7.39
N VAL A 44 -12.12 -10.53 6.09
CA VAL A 44 -10.91 -10.30 5.30
C VAL A 44 -10.63 -8.80 5.17
N ARG A 45 -11.66 -8.02 4.80
CA ARG A 45 -11.54 -6.56 4.62
C ARG A 45 -11.05 -5.87 5.89
N LYS A 46 -11.58 -6.24 7.06
CA LYS A 46 -11.13 -5.70 8.35
C LYS A 46 -9.65 -6.01 8.61
N VAL A 47 -9.20 -7.24 8.35
CA VAL A 47 -7.78 -7.60 8.53
C VAL A 47 -6.87 -6.82 7.58
N ILE A 48 -7.27 -6.65 6.32
CA ILE A 48 -6.50 -5.84 5.36
C ILE A 48 -6.47 -4.36 5.79
N TYR A 49 -7.60 -3.81 6.23
CA TYR A 49 -7.70 -2.44 6.73
C TYR A 49 -6.76 -2.19 7.91
N LEU A 50 -6.76 -3.09 8.89
CA LEU A 50 -5.87 -3.03 10.05
C LEU A 50 -4.39 -3.18 9.65
N ALA A 51 -4.09 -3.97 8.62
CA ALA A 51 -2.72 -4.19 8.16
C ALA A 51 -2.11 -2.99 7.41
N ILE A 52 -2.93 -2.19 6.71
CA ILE A 52 -2.48 -1.01 5.96
C ILE A 52 -2.36 0.22 6.87
N GLY A 53 -2.87 0.15 8.11
CA GLY A 53 -2.64 1.18 9.13
C GLY A 53 -3.50 2.44 9.01
N PHE A 54 -4.68 2.36 8.36
CA PHE A 54 -5.69 3.44 8.37
C PHE A 54 -6.41 3.54 9.74
N VAL A 55 -5.68 3.43 10.84
CA VAL A 55 -6.23 3.54 12.19
C VAL A 55 -5.55 4.71 12.89
N GLU A 56 -6.13 5.88 12.67
CA GLU A 56 -6.38 6.94 13.66
C GLU A 56 -7.84 7.38 13.49
#